data_AF-A0A971VVP9-F1
#
_entry.id   AF-A0A971VVP9-F1
#
_cell.length_a   1.000
_cell.length_b   1.000
_cell.length_c   1.000
_cell.angle_alpha   90.00
_cell.angle_beta   90.00
_cell.angle_gamma   90.00
#
_symmetry.space_group_name_H-M   'P 1'
#
loop_
_entity.id
_entity.type
_entity.pdbx_description
1 polymer ?
#
loop_
_entity_poly.entity_id
_entity_poly.type
_entity_poly.pdbx_seq_one_letter_code
_entity_poly.pdbx_strand_id
1 'polypeptide(L)' 'MNWEQIESRLDQLLAENRHGLLRGALMMINPVDIAGYLKKLNREKLLMLFRILPKDVSADVFSYMDTDQRQELVESIADA' A
#
# COMPACT_ATOMS: atom_id res chain seq x y z
N MET A 1 16.89 -2.33 9.24
CA MET A 1 15.59 -2.62 9.88
C MET A 1 15.12 -3.96 9.37
N ASN A 2 14.59 -4.80 10.25
CA ASN A 2 13.98 -6.05 9.81
C ASN A 2 12.58 -5.73 9.26
N TRP A 3 12.16 -6.42 8.20
CA TRP A 3 10.87 -6.20 7.55
C TRP A 3 9.70 -6.25 8.54
N GLU A 4 9.72 -7.19 9.48
CA GLU A 4 8.69 -7.33 10.53
C GLU A 4 8.47 -6.05 11.35
N GLN A 5 9.54 -5.30 11.65
CA GLN A 5 9.43 -4.04 12.39
C GLN A 5 8.81 -2.92 11.54
N ILE A 6 9.11 -2.92 10.24
CA ILE A 6 8.53 -1.98 9.29
C ILE A 6 7.04 -2.26 9.14
N GLU A 7 6.68 -3.53 8.92
CA GLU A 7 5.29 -3.96 8.78
C GLU A 7 4.46 -3.64 10.03
N SER A 8 4.97 -3.99 11.22
CA SER A 8 4.31 -3.65 12.49
C SER A 8 4.10 -2.14 12.66
N ARG A 9 5.05 -1.31 12.20
CA ARG A 9 4.92 0.14 12.22
C ARG A 9 3.84 0.63 11.24
N LEU A 10 3.78 0.07 10.04
CA LEU A 10 2.73 0.41 9.06
C LEU A 10 1.35 0.07 9.61
N ASP A 11 1.18 -1.10 10.21
CA ASP A 11 -0.08 -1.54 10.80
C ASP A 11 -0.53 -0.61 11.94
N GLN A 12 0.40 -0.20 12.80
CA GLN A 12 0.11 0.78 13.85
C GLN A 12 -0.36 2.11 13.26
N LEU A 13 0.36 2.65 12.27
CA LEU A 13 0.02 3.92 11.65
C LEU A 13 -1.32 3.86 10.90
N LEU A 14 -1.65 2.70 10.32
CA LEU A 14 -2.92 2.41 9.65
C LEU A 14 -4.07 2.35 10.66
N ALA A 15 -3.88 1.66 11.79
CA ALA A 15 -4.88 1.61 12.87
C ALA A 15 -5.15 3.00 13.48
N GLU A 16 -4.12 3.85 13.56
CA GLU A 16 -4.24 5.23 14.06
C GLU A 16 -4.71 6.24 12.99
N ASN A 17 -5.00 5.81 11.74
CA ASN A 17 -5.35 6.67 10.61
C ASN A 17 -4.34 7.83 10.39
N ARG A 18 -3.05 7.58 10.60
CA ARG A 18 -1.98 8.59 10.45
C ARG A 18 -1.50 8.69 9.00
N HIS A 19 -2.35 9.19 8.10
CA HIS A 19 -2.11 9.13 6.64
C HIS A 19 -0.80 9.80 6.21
N GLY A 20 -0.44 10.94 6.81
CA GLY A 20 0.82 11.63 6.50
C GLY A 20 2.06 10.82 6.88
N LEU A 21 2.01 10.12 8.03
CA LEU A 21 3.09 9.25 8.47
C LEU A 21 3.13 7.95 7.67
N LEU A 22 1.98 7.39 7.28
CA LEU A 22 1.91 6.23 6.38
C LEU A 22 2.59 6.54 5.05
N ARG A 23 2.23 7.67 4.42
CA ARG A 23 2.89 8.09 3.18
C ARG A 23 4.39 8.21 3.38
N GLY A 24 4.84 8.89 4.43
CA GLY A 24 6.28 9.04 4.73
C GLY A 24 6.99 7.70 4.91
N ALA A 25 6.39 6.78 5.67
CA ALA A 25 6.95 5.45 5.90
C ALA A 25 7.03 4.61 4.62
N LEU A 26 5.97 4.63 3.79
CA LEU A 26 5.95 3.92 2.51
C LEU A 26 7.02 4.45 1.55
N MET A 27 7.32 5.75 1.54
CA MET A 27 8.38 6.33 0.70
C MET A 27 9.80 5.89 1.08
N MET A 28 9.98 5.24 2.22
CA MET A 28 11.26 4.68 2.65
C MET A 28 11.41 3.20 2.27
N ILE A 29 10.39 2.60 1.66
CA ILE A 29 10.30 1.18 1.33
C ILE A 29 10.34 1.02 -0.20
N ASN A 30 10.95 -0.06 -0.69
CA ASN A 30 10.94 -0.32 -2.13
C ASN A 30 9.52 -0.72 -2.62
N PRO A 31 9.20 -0.48 -3.90
CA PRO A 31 7.87 -0.78 -4.44
C PRO A 31 7.43 -2.25 -4.35
N VAL A 32 8.38 -3.20 -4.38
CA VAL A 32 8.11 -4.64 -4.28
C VAL A 32 7.54 -4.99 -2.91
N ASP A 33 8.17 -4.50 -1.85
CA ASP A 33 7.76 -4.71 -0.47
C ASP A 33 6.43 -4.01 -0.17
N ILE A 34 6.20 -2.82 -0.76
CA ILE A 34 4.90 -2.14 -0.68
C ILE A 34 3.79 -3.01 -1.31
N ALA A 35 4.00 -3.55 -2.52
CA ALA A 35 3.04 -4.44 -3.15
C ALA A 35 2.76 -5.68 -2.27
N GLY A 36 3.80 -6.27 -1.69
CA GLY A 36 3.68 -7.38 -0.74
C GLY A 36 2.87 -7.04 0.51
N TYR A 37 3.03 -5.82 1.05
CA TYR A 37 2.24 -5.33 2.17
C TYR A 37 0.77 -5.12 1.79
N LEU A 38 0.51 -4.46 0.65
CA LEU A 38 -0.85 -4.17 0.17
C LEU A 38 -1.67 -5.45 -0.04
N LYS A 39 -1.05 -6.55 -0.49
CA LYS A 39 -1.70 -7.87 -0.64
C LYS A 39 -2.39 -8.38 0.63
N LYS A 40 -1.89 -8.00 1.81
CA LYS A 40 -2.40 -8.47 3.11
C LYS A 40 -3.61 -7.68 3.58
N LEU A 41 -3.91 -6.56 2.94
CA LEU A 41 -4.94 -5.62 3.36
C LEU A 41 -6.28 -5.94 2.70
N ASN A 42 -7.36 -5.49 3.33
CA ASN A 42 -8.65 -5.53 2.69
C ASN A 42 -8.75 -4.46 1.58
N ARG A 43 -9.72 -4.66 0.68
CA ARG A 43 -10.07 -3.75 -0.42
C ARG A 43 -10.01 -2.26 -0.06
N GLU A 44 -10.66 -1.88 1.03
CA GLU A 44 -10.76 -0.48 1.48
C GLU A 44 -9.38 0.11 1.84
N LYS A 45 -8.59 -0.61 2.66
CA LYS A 45 -7.26 -0.17 3.10
C LYS A 45 -6.25 -0.19 1.96
N LEU A 46 -6.33 -1.20 1.09
CA LEU A 46 -5.53 -1.28 -0.12
C LEU A 46 -5.73 -0.04 -0.99
N LEU A 47 -6.99 0.29 -1.32
CA LEU A 47 -7.31 1.45 -2.16
C LEU A 47 -6.86 2.76 -1.51
N MET A 48 -7.08 2.91 -0.22
CA MET A 48 -6.70 4.09 0.54
C MET A 48 -5.18 4.30 0.55
N LEU A 49 -4.39 3.25 0.80
CA LEU A 49 -2.93 3.35 0.75
C LEU A 49 -2.41 3.56 -0.66
N PHE A 50 -3.00 2.91 -1.66
CA PHE A 50 -2.62 3.13 -3.05
C PHE A 50 -2.83 4.59 -3.49
N ARG A 51 -3.91 5.24 -3.01
CA ARG A 51 -4.23 6.64 -3.30
C ARG A 51 -3.30 7.67 -2.67
N ILE A 52 -2.64 7.35 -1.55
CA ILE A 52 -1.70 8.29 -0.90
C ILE A 52 -0.29 8.24 -1.49
N LEU A 53 0.02 7.21 -2.27
CA LEU A 53 1.31 7.07 -2.94
C LEU A 53 1.45 8.14 -4.05
N PRO A 54 2.67 8.67 -4.27
CA PRO A 54 3.00 9.43 -5.47
C PRO A 54 2.75 8.61 -6.75
N LYS A 55 2.41 9.29 -7.86
CA LYS A 55 2.02 8.64 -9.11
C LYS A 55 3.10 7.70 -9.69
N ASP A 56 4.35 8.09 -9.60
CA ASP A 56 5.52 7.29 -9.99
C ASP A 56 5.63 6.03 -9.14
N VAL A 57 5.55 6.16 -7.81
CA VAL A 57 5.59 5.01 -6.90
C VAL A 57 4.38 4.10 -7.09
N SER A 58 3.18 4.66 -7.27
CA SER A 58 1.98 3.88 -7.56
C SER A 58 2.14 3.03 -8.83
N ALA A 59 2.77 3.58 -9.88
CA ALA A 59 3.01 2.84 -11.11
C ALA A 59 3.98 1.67 -10.91
N ASP A 60 5.07 1.90 -10.17
CA ASP A 60 6.04 0.86 -9.85
C ASP A 60 5.40 -0.24 -8.99
N VAL A 61 4.69 0.13 -7.92
CA VAL A 61 3.98 -0.81 -7.03
C VAL A 61 2.96 -1.63 -7.83
N PHE A 62 2.19 -1.00 -8.71
CA PHE A 62 1.21 -1.69 -9.56
C PHE A 62 1.85 -2.71 -10.50
N SER A 63 3.07 -2.44 -10.99
CA SER A 63 3.81 -3.40 -11.82
C SER A 63 4.21 -4.67 -11.06
N TYR A 64 4.43 -4.56 -9.74
CA TYR A 64 4.79 -5.67 -8.85
C TYR A 64 3.60 -6.40 -8.23
N MET A 65 2.39 -5.85 -8.33
CA MET A 65 1.17 -6.55 -7.92
C MET A 65 0.90 -7.77 -8.79
N ASP A 66 0.33 -8.82 -8.20
CA ASP A 66 -0.18 -9.96 -8.96
C ASP A 66 -1.51 -9.61 -9.65
N THR A 67 -2.00 -10.52 -10.50
CA THR A 67 -3.21 -10.30 -11.28
C THR A 67 -4.43 -10.07 -10.40
N ASP A 68 -4.57 -10.83 -9.31
CA ASP A 68 -5.71 -10.75 -8.40
C ASP A 68 -5.74 -9.41 -7.67
N GLN A 69 -4.60 -8.96 -7.13
CA GLN A 69 -4.47 -7.64 -6.51
C GLN A 69 -4.76 -6.49 -7.48
N ARG A 70 -4.24 -6.57 -8.71
CA ARG A 70 -4.53 -5.55 -9.73
C ARG A 70 -6.01 -5.50 -10.06
N GLN A 71 -6.66 -6.66 -10.17
CA GLN A 71 -8.10 -6.73 -10.42
C GLN A 71 -8.88 -6.11 -9.26
N GLU A 72 -8.58 -6.50 -8.02
CA GLU A 72 -9.23 -5.93 -6.82
C GLU A 72 -9.06 -4.41 -6.77
N LEU A 73 -7.86 -3.90 -7.05
CA LEU A 73 -7.60 -2.46 -7.08
C LEU A 73 -8.39 -1.75 -8.20
N VAL A 74 -8.42 -2.31 -9.41
CA VAL A 74 -9.16 -1.73 -10.55
C VAL A 74 -10.66 -1.69 -10.27
N GLU A 75 -11.23 -2.78 -9.74
CA GLU A 75 -12.63 -2.84 -9.32
C GLU A 75 -12.91 -1.81 -8.22
N SER A 76 -11.99 -1.66 -7.25
CA SER A 76 -12.08 -0.66 -6.16
C SER A 76 -12.06 0.78 -6.65
N ILE A 77 -11.33 1.07 -7.72
CA ILE A 77 -11.30 2.39 -8.34
C ILE A 77 -12.60 2.66 -9.11
N ALA A 78 -13.16 1.65 -9.78
CA ALA A 78 -14.37 1.78 -10.57
C ALA A 78 -15.65 1.97 -9.71
N ASP A 79 -15.67 1.39 -8.51
CA ASP A 79 -16.81 1.47 -7.58
C ASP A 79 -16.84 2.77 -6.73
N ALA A 80 -15.79 3.60 -6.80
CA ALA A 80 -15.62 4.82 -5.98
C ALA A 80 -15.94 6.10 -6.75
#